data_AF-I7KDX6-F1
#
_entry.id   AF-I7KDX6-F1
#
_cell.length_a   1.000
_cell.length_b   1.000
_cell.length_c   1.000
_cell.angle_alpha   90.00
_cell.angle_beta   90.00
_cell.angle_gamma   90.00
#
_symmetry.space_group_name_H-M   'P 1'
#
loop_
_entity.id
_entity.type
_entity.pdbx_description
1 polymer ?
#
loop_
_entity_poly.entity_id
_entity_poly.type
_entity_poly.pdbx_seq_one_letter_code
_entity_poly.pdbx_strand_id
1 'polypeptide(L)'
;MTKRICKETREPSRSSGLPCSAAKSCRHWMLPVALLLFGVLLFAAPAAATEYCGDFLTTANGTSGHVTGGLWYDYYPGFASGYPGPITKTFTLPCTADKVEWARLEVVTYIGNSLNNYPIVAHTVFNGGSGNVTLANATSNSTYSWGYKSVNWDPDNDQASRVSSDLVSWYDVTDLISSQTVTAYVSNAKPDGTRPFDGRVKSITLIVAYDDNTTGKEYYYWVNQGHDVCTYLSDPDEHIGSTTFSTSSVPIVGLANLSALYISSYNGNYTFNGQNSDLYNSNQLTWSNPKQGSYWGSTSWNVTDKLTQGSNSDLKYTRNGTHSGQYSGYYKLPLALLTVENRKFTYDFSDSNTYGTAGTTLKAYKGNVSAQPPAATNVPTTEITSYSNIKSNNDVYESTTESVGYAAHRFEFTINQSAGDVENITATWVGKGSGGVLSKGEKFYIWNCSSSGYEQLGSFSTDAKTTLSGTKTTGLSSYIDDNGKVILLVVQNKNGGSTIETDYVKLEVVRKL
;
A
#
# COMPACT_ATOMS: atom_id res chain seq x y z
N MET A 1 -40.70 -6.19 43.60
CA MET A 1 -42.15 -6.10 43.89
C MET A 1 -42.53 -4.63 43.90
N THR A 2 -43.60 -4.28 43.17
CA THR A 2 -44.47 -3.08 43.35
C THR A 2 -43.86 -1.72 42.95
N LYS A 3 -44.24 -1.09 41.81
CA LYS A 3 -45.46 -0.27 41.53
C LYS A 3 -45.74 0.75 42.66
N ARG A 4 -46.15 2.01 42.48
CA ARG A 4 -46.43 2.97 41.38
C ARG A 4 -47.00 4.22 42.12
N ILE A 5 -46.91 5.41 41.51
CA ILE A 5 -47.96 6.46 41.47
C ILE A 5 -48.11 7.51 42.62
N CYS A 6 -47.91 8.76 42.18
CA CYS A 6 -48.65 10.03 42.35
C CYS A 6 -48.92 10.68 43.72
N LYS A 7 -48.67 12.01 43.78
CA LYS A 7 -49.76 12.99 43.90
C LYS A 7 -49.35 14.42 43.46
N GLU A 8 -50.08 14.93 42.46
CA GLU A 8 -50.51 16.33 42.25
C GLU A 8 -51.08 16.96 43.55
N THR A 9 -51.30 18.26 43.78
CA THR A 9 -51.29 19.57 43.06
C THR A 9 -51.54 20.64 44.15
N ARG A 10 -51.04 21.88 43.99
CA ARG A 10 -51.81 23.14 44.22
C ARG A 10 -50.93 24.40 44.15
N GLU A 11 -51.22 25.20 43.14
CA GLU A 11 -51.02 26.66 43.01
C GLU A 11 -52.17 27.42 43.76
N PRO A 12 -52.34 28.77 43.68
CA PRO A 12 -51.42 29.91 43.39
C PRO A 12 -51.65 31.16 44.30
N SER A 13 -50.83 32.22 44.16
CA SER A 13 -51.30 33.62 43.95
C SER A 13 -50.19 34.70 43.97
N ARG A 14 -50.04 35.42 42.83
CA ARG A 14 -49.96 36.90 42.57
C ARG A 14 -49.13 37.81 43.51
N SER A 15 -48.45 38.90 43.08
CA SER A 15 -48.27 39.68 41.83
C SER A 15 -47.06 40.63 42.06
N SER A 16 -46.23 41.03 41.09
CA SER A 16 -46.20 42.34 40.37
C SER A 16 -44.71 42.66 40.12
N GLY A 17 -44.16 43.18 39.01
CA GLY A 17 -44.59 43.62 37.69
C GLY A 17 -43.42 44.41 37.04
N LEU A 18 -43.29 44.37 35.69
CA LEU A 18 -42.63 45.29 34.72
C LEU A 18 -41.93 44.54 33.54
N PRO A 19 -41.86 45.10 32.31
CA PRO A 19 -42.63 44.55 31.18
C PRO A 19 -41.90 44.37 29.82
N CYS A 20 -42.64 43.76 28.88
CA CYS A 20 -42.66 43.92 27.41
C CYS A 20 -41.40 43.61 26.55
N SER A 21 -41.45 42.51 25.79
CA SER A 21 -41.38 42.53 24.32
C SER A 21 -41.97 41.26 23.70
N ALA A 22 -42.49 41.38 22.48
CA ALA A 22 -43.50 40.52 21.87
C ALA A 22 -42.98 39.20 21.26
N ALA A 23 -43.70 38.09 21.47
CA ALA A 23 -43.57 36.88 20.66
C ALA A 23 -44.62 36.88 19.54
N LYS A 24 -44.18 37.03 18.28
CA LYS A 24 -45.00 36.75 17.08
C LYS A 24 -44.73 35.32 16.60
N SER A 25 -45.79 34.69 16.07
CA SER A 25 -45.91 33.26 15.77
C SER A 25 -45.00 32.76 14.62
N CYS A 26 -44.08 31.83 14.92
CA CYS A 26 -43.38 31.00 13.94
C CYS A 26 -44.34 29.90 13.40
N ARG A 27 -45.26 30.26 12.51
CA ARG A 27 -46.21 29.27 11.93
C ARG A 27 -46.44 29.43 10.43
N HIS A 28 -45.54 30.14 9.74
CA HIS A 28 -45.63 30.36 8.28
C HIS A 28 -44.55 29.65 7.44
N TRP A 29 -43.56 29.00 8.08
CA TRP A 29 -42.43 28.37 7.37
C TRP A 29 -42.42 26.84 7.41
N MET A 30 -43.30 26.20 8.21
CA MET A 30 -43.29 24.74 8.35
C MET A 30 -43.95 24.01 7.17
N LEU A 31 -44.99 24.59 6.56
CA LEU A 31 -45.67 23.97 5.40
C LEU A 31 -44.82 23.94 4.12
N PRO A 32 -44.17 25.04 3.68
CA PRO A 32 -43.37 25.00 2.47
C PRO A 32 -42.11 24.13 2.62
N VAL A 33 -41.51 24.07 3.82
CA VAL A 33 -40.36 23.19 4.11
C VAL A 33 -40.77 21.71 4.12
N ALA A 34 -41.93 21.37 4.69
CA ALA A 34 -42.44 20.01 4.66
C ALA A 34 -42.81 19.53 3.25
N LEU A 35 -43.38 20.40 2.41
CA LEU A 35 -43.68 20.11 1.00
C LEU A 35 -42.42 19.96 0.14
N LEU A 36 -41.37 20.75 0.42
CA LEU A 36 -40.07 20.60 -0.23
C LEU A 36 -39.41 19.25 0.16
N LEU A 37 -39.49 18.85 1.43
CA LEU A 37 -38.98 17.56 1.91
C LEU A 37 -39.75 16.38 1.32
N PHE A 38 -41.09 16.49 1.22
CA PHE A 38 -41.93 15.47 0.60
C PHE A 38 -41.70 15.37 -0.92
N GLY A 39 -41.44 16.50 -1.59
CA GLY A 39 -41.04 16.52 -3.00
C GLY A 39 -39.70 15.83 -3.25
N VAL A 40 -38.69 16.08 -2.40
CA VAL A 40 -37.37 15.41 -2.50
C VAL A 40 -37.47 13.90 -2.25
N LEU A 41 -38.38 13.45 -1.37
CA LEU A 41 -38.64 12.03 -1.14
C LEU A 41 -39.43 11.35 -2.27
N LEU A 42 -40.23 12.09 -3.03
CA LEU A 42 -41.01 11.56 -4.17
C LEU A 42 -40.20 11.45 -5.47
N PHE A 43 -39.01 12.06 -5.56
CA PHE A 43 -38.06 11.91 -6.66
C PHE A 43 -36.88 10.98 -6.33
N ALA A 44 -36.89 10.32 -5.18
CA ALA A 44 -36.08 9.12 -4.99
C ALA A 44 -36.69 8.02 -5.88
N ALA A 45 -36.33 8.03 -7.17
CA ALA A 45 -36.52 6.86 -8.00
C ALA A 45 -35.94 5.68 -7.21
N PRO A 46 -36.67 4.55 -7.08
CA PRO A 46 -36.03 3.36 -6.57
C PRO A 46 -34.81 3.14 -7.46
N ALA A 47 -33.61 3.27 -6.89
CA ALA A 47 -32.43 2.70 -7.50
C ALA A 47 -32.74 1.20 -7.55
N ALA A 48 -33.29 0.75 -8.67
CA ALA A 48 -33.34 -0.67 -8.97
C ALA A 48 -31.88 -1.10 -8.93
N ALA A 49 -31.47 -1.75 -7.84
CA ALA A 49 -30.19 -2.40 -7.81
C ALA A 49 -30.23 -3.40 -8.96
N THR A 50 -29.37 -3.20 -9.96
CA THR A 50 -29.21 -4.17 -11.03
C THR A 50 -28.83 -5.51 -10.39
N GLU A 51 -29.40 -6.58 -10.91
CA GLU A 51 -29.12 -7.95 -10.48
C GLU A 51 -27.68 -8.32 -10.86
N TYR A 52 -26.72 -7.83 -10.10
CA TYR A 52 -25.29 -8.09 -10.26
C TYR A 52 -24.89 -9.35 -9.50
N CYS A 53 -24.06 -10.19 -10.14
CA CYS A 53 -23.44 -11.34 -9.50
C CYS A 53 -21.92 -11.18 -9.53
N GLY A 54 -21.24 -11.71 -8.53
CA GLY A 54 -19.78 -11.65 -8.42
C GLY A 54 -19.31 -10.80 -7.24
N ASP A 55 -18.06 -11.03 -6.84
CA ASP A 55 -17.39 -10.28 -5.79
C ASP A 55 -16.55 -9.17 -6.41
N PHE A 56 -16.82 -7.91 -6.05
CA PHE A 56 -15.95 -6.81 -6.46
C PHE A 56 -14.53 -7.03 -5.95
N LEU A 57 -13.54 -6.66 -6.77
CA LEU A 57 -12.16 -6.70 -6.35
C LEU A 57 -11.91 -5.60 -5.32
N THR A 58 -11.36 -5.99 -4.17
CA THR A 58 -10.94 -5.05 -3.14
C THR A 58 -9.62 -5.50 -2.51
N THR A 59 -8.88 -4.55 -1.95
CA THR A 59 -7.75 -4.85 -1.06
C THR A 59 -8.21 -5.52 0.24
N ALA A 60 -9.46 -5.29 0.68
CA ALA A 60 -10.01 -5.87 1.91
C ALA A 60 -10.09 -7.40 1.86
N ASN A 61 -10.41 -7.95 0.69
CA ASN A 61 -10.37 -9.41 0.45
C ASN A 61 -8.97 -9.89 0.03
N GLY A 62 -8.06 -8.96 -0.22
CA GLY A 62 -6.74 -9.16 -0.77
C GLY A 62 -5.64 -8.95 0.26
N THR A 63 -4.59 -8.23 -0.13
CA THR A 63 -3.52 -7.78 0.76
C THR A 63 -2.82 -6.55 0.19
N SER A 64 -2.07 -5.85 1.02
CA SER A 64 -1.13 -4.81 0.60
C SER A 64 0.00 -4.72 1.60
N GLY A 65 1.18 -4.31 1.15
CA GLY A 65 2.33 -4.17 2.02
C GLY A 65 3.47 -3.44 1.36
N HIS A 66 4.63 -3.56 2.00
CA HIS A 66 5.85 -2.88 1.60
C HIS A 66 7.01 -3.89 1.65
N VAL A 67 7.78 -3.97 0.57
CA VAL A 67 8.88 -4.94 0.40
C VAL A 67 10.03 -4.34 -0.40
N THR A 68 11.21 -4.94 -0.33
CA THR A 68 12.40 -4.46 -1.06
C THR A 68 12.62 -5.16 -2.42
N GLY A 69 11.98 -6.32 -2.68
CA GLY A 69 12.15 -7.09 -3.92
C GLY A 69 10.97 -6.99 -4.90
N GLY A 70 9.75 -6.89 -4.38
CA GLY A 70 8.53 -6.63 -5.16
C GLY A 70 7.51 -7.76 -5.09
N LEU A 71 6.64 -7.84 -6.11
CA LEU A 71 5.57 -8.82 -6.21
C LEU A 71 5.77 -9.72 -7.42
N TRP A 72 5.80 -11.03 -7.18
CA TRP A 72 5.98 -12.06 -8.20
C TRP A 72 4.76 -12.96 -8.27
N TYR A 73 4.47 -13.48 -9.47
CA TYR A 73 3.47 -14.52 -9.63
C TYR A 73 3.82 -15.47 -10.78
N ASP A 74 3.34 -16.71 -10.66
CA ASP A 74 3.32 -17.70 -11.72
C ASP A 74 2.07 -18.57 -11.57
N TYR A 75 1.69 -19.27 -12.65
CA TYR A 75 0.47 -20.05 -12.66
C TYR A 75 0.50 -21.25 -13.62
N TYR A 76 -0.44 -22.17 -13.40
CA TYR A 76 -0.80 -23.24 -14.32
C TYR A 76 -1.93 -22.77 -15.27
N PRO A 77 -1.68 -22.56 -16.58
CA PRO A 77 -2.69 -22.05 -17.53
C PRO A 77 -3.53 -23.16 -18.18
N GLY A 78 -4.00 -24.15 -17.42
CA GLY A 78 -4.56 -25.37 -18.01
C GLY A 78 -6.08 -25.53 -17.90
N PHE A 79 -6.55 -26.72 -18.31
CA PHE A 79 -7.95 -27.12 -18.21
C PHE A 79 -8.09 -28.65 -18.16
N ALA A 80 -7.19 -29.29 -17.40
CA ALA A 80 -7.15 -30.75 -17.26
C ALA A 80 -8.05 -31.23 -16.11
N SER A 81 -8.52 -32.48 -16.20
CA SER A 81 -9.36 -33.12 -15.18
C SER A 81 -8.58 -33.32 -13.88
N GLY A 82 -9.08 -32.78 -12.76
CA GLY A 82 -8.53 -33.01 -11.42
C GLY A 82 -8.98 -34.32 -10.76
N TYR A 83 -9.65 -35.22 -11.50
CA TYR A 83 -10.06 -36.54 -11.02
C TYR A 83 -9.54 -37.64 -11.97
N PRO A 84 -9.04 -38.79 -11.45
CA PRO A 84 -8.85 -39.14 -10.04
C PRO A 84 -7.53 -38.61 -9.42
N GLY A 85 -6.64 -38.04 -10.24
CA GLY A 85 -5.30 -37.62 -9.83
C GLY A 85 -5.17 -36.10 -9.72
N PRO A 86 -4.19 -35.61 -8.95
CA PRO A 86 -4.01 -34.18 -8.80
C PRO A 86 -3.36 -33.57 -10.04
N ILE A 87 -3.84 -32.40 -10.44
CA ILE A 87 -3.08 -31.47 -11.27
C ILE A 87 -1.94 -30.92 -10.42
N THR A 88 -0.71 -31.00 -10.93
CA THR A 88 0.50 -30.59 -10.21
C THR A 88 1.11 -29.36 -10.87
N LYS A 89 1.45 -28.36 -10.06
CA LYS A 89 2.21 -27.18 -10.51
C LYS A 89 3.36 -26.93 -9.53
N THR A 90 4.58 -26.99 -10.05
CA THR A 90 5.80 -26.56 -9.34
C THR A 90 6.12 -25.12 -9.71
N PHE A 91 6.52 -24.36 -8.70
CA PHE A 91 6.91 -22.96 -8.77
C PHE A 91 8.36 -22.82 -8.34
N THR A 92 9.08 -21.90 -8.98
CA THR A 92 10.41 -21.47 -8.55
C THR A 92 10.32 -20.00 -8.19
N LEU A 93 10.47 -19.69 -6.90
CA LEU A 93 10.36 -18.36 -6.36
C LEU A 93 11.56 -17.48 -6.80
N PRO A 94 11.39 -16.17 -6.96
CA PRO A 94 12.47 -15.25 -7.30
C PRO A 94 13.47 -15.04 -6.16
N CYS A 95 13.16 -15.53 -4.96
CA CYS A 95 13.91 -15.34 -3.74
C CYS A 95 14.04 -16.65 -2.94
N THR A 96 14.89 -16.65 -1.92
CA THR A 96 14.94 -17.71 -0.90
C THR A 96 13.77 -17.56 0.09
N ALA A 97 13.44 -18.64 0.80
CA ALA A 97 12.28 -18.68 1.69
C ALA A 97 12.32 -17.63 2.82
N ASP A 98 13.52 -17.29 3.34
CA ASP A 98 13.71 -16.26 4.38
C ASP A 98 13.44 -14.82 3.90
N LYS A 99 13.14 -14.64 2.61
CA LYS A 99 12.80 -13.36 1.99
C LYS A 99 11.33 -13.26 1.62
N VAL A 100 10.53 -14.28 1.88
CA VAL A 100 9.09 -14.23 1.61
C VAL A 100 8.42 -13.47 2.74
N GLU A 101 7.84 -12.32 2.40
CA GLU A 101 7.09 -11.48 3.35
C GLU A 101 5.61 -11.85 3.36
N TRP A 102 5.08 -12.28 2.20
CA TRP A 102 3.70 -12.72 2.06
C TRP A 102 3.52 -13.62 0.84
N ALA A 103 2.71 -14.66 0.95
CA ALA A 103 2.35 -15.52 -0.17
C ALA A 103 0.91 -16.04 -0.12
N ARG A 104 0.27 -16.12 -1.29
CA ARG A 104 -1.07 -16.69 -1.46
C ARG A 104 -1.15 -17.63 -2.65
N LEU A 105 -1.79 -18.77 -2.44
CA LEU A 105 -2.15 -19.72 -3.47
C LEU A 105 -3.64 -19.55 -3.82
N GLU A 106 -3.97 -19.35 -5.10
CA GLU A 106 -5.34 -19.34 -5.61
C GLU A 106 -5.56 -20.52 -6.57
N VAL A 107 -6.70 -21.19 -6.43
CA VAL A 107 -7.09 -22.34 -7.26
C VAL A 107 -8.46 -22.08 -7.86
N VAL A 108 -8.57 -22.31 -9.17
CA VAL A 108 -9.84 -22.17 -9.90
C VAL A 108 -10.30 -23.54 -10.39
N THR A 109 -11.42 -24.01 -9.85
CA THR A 109 -12.05 -25.29 -10.20
C THR A 109 -13.33 -25.04 -11.01
N TYR A 110 -13.43 -25.72 -12.16
CA TYR A 110 -14.59 -25.67 -13.03
C TYR A 110 -15.61 -26.75 -12.65
N ILE A 111 -16.83 -26.31 -12.41
CA ILE A 111 -17.92 -27.14 -11.88
C ILE A 111 -18.78 -27.73 -13.01
N GLY A 112 -18.85 -27.05 -14.17
CA GLY A 112 -19.62 -27.48 -15.34
C GLY A 112 -20.52 -26.38 -15.90
N ASN A 113 -21.58 -25.97 -15.19
CA ASN A 113 -22.40 -24.83 -15.61
C ASN A 113 -23.00 -24.08 -14.41
N SER A 114 -23.65 -22.96 -14.72
CA SER A 114 -24.28 -22.07 -13.74
C SER A 114 -25.72 -22.43 -13.38
N LEU A 115 -26.36 -23.39 -14.06
CA LEU A 115 -27.79 -23.66 -13.89
C LEU A 115 -28.07 -24.78 -12.89
N ASN A 116 -27.21 -25.79 -12.86
CA ASN A 116 -27.41 -26.98 -12.04
C ASN A 116 -26.52 -26.97 -10.79
N ASN A 117 -27.01 -27.63 -9.73
CA ASN A 117 -26.16 -28.03 -8.62
C ASN A 117 -25.32 -29.25 -9.02
N TYR A 118 -24.01 -29.05 -9.21
CA TYR A 118 -23.05 -30.13 -9.34
C TYR A 118 -22.13 -30.10 -8.12
N PRO A 119 -22.35 -30.98 -7.13
CA PRO A 119 -21.55 -31.00 -5.92
C PRO A 119 -20.08 -31.29 -6.23
N ILE A 120 -19.18 -30.52 -5.64
CA ILE A 120 -17.74 -30.64 -5.81
C ILE A 120 -16.99 -30.24 -4.55
N VAL A 121 -15.89 -30.91 -4.29
CA VAL A 121 -14.89 -30.62 -3.26
C VAL A 121 -13.56 -30.50 -3.98
N ALA A 122 -12.90 -29.35 -3.86
CA ALA A 122 -11.55 -29.10 -4.32
C ALA A 122 -10.57 -29.37 -3.18
N HIS A 123 -9.74 -30.39 -3.36
CA HIS A 123 -8.68 -30.79 -2.45
C HIS A 123 -7.37 -30.15 -2.90
N THR A 124 -6.80 -29.31 -2.06
CA THR A 124 -5.51 -28.65 -2.33
C THR A 124 -4.46 -29.13 -1.33
N VAL A 125 -3.32 -29.54 -1.85
CA VAL A 125 -2.13 -29.88 -1.04
C VAL A 125 -0.99 -28.97 -1.50
N PHE A 126 -0.28 -28.38 -0.55
CA PHE A 126 0.86 -27.53 -0.81
C PHE A 126 2.11 -28.08 -0.15
N ASN A 127 3.19 -28.16 -0.91
CA ASN A 127 4.52 -28.52 -0.43
C ASN A 127 5.42 -27.31 -0.59
N GLY A 128 5.63 -26.58 0.51
CA GLY A 128 6.51 -25.43 0.53
C GLY A 128 7.98 -25.76 0.75
N GLY A 129 8.37 -27.05 0.77
CA GLY A 129 9.75 -27.51 1.00
C GLY A 129 9.91 -28.48 2.17
N SER A 130 8.97 -28.48 3.12
CA SER A 130 9.01 -29.31 4.34
C SER A 130 8.04 -30.51 4.29
N GLY A 131 7.61 -30.90 3.09
CA GLY A 131 6.62 -31.95 2.88
C GLY A 131 5.23 -31.41 2.58
N ASN A 132 4.29 -32.32 2.39
CA ASN A 132 2.94 -32.00 1.93
C ASN A 132 2.05 -31.56 3.10
N VAL A 133 1.40 -30.41 2.95
CA VAL A 133 0.38 -29.89 3.86
C VAL A 133 -0.96 -29.86 3.12
N THR A 134 -1.98 -30.51 3.66
CA THR A 134 -3.35 -30.41 3.16
C THR A 134 -3.93 -29.07 3.58
N LEU A 135 -4.31 -28.26 2.60
CA LEU A 135 -5.02 -27.02 2.83
C LEU A 135 -6.51 -27.34 3.04
N ALA A 136 -7.24 -26.39 3.61
CA ALA A 136 -8.67 -26.56 3.80
C ALA A 136 -9.38 -26.80 2.46
N ASN A 137 -10.40 -27.66 2.45
CA ASN A 137 -11.11 -27.98 1.23
C ASN A 137 -12.06 -26.85 0.87
N ALA A 138 -12.14 -26.50 -0.42
CA ALA A 138 -13.18 -25.62 -0.93
C ALA A 138 -14.34 -26.46 -1.48
N THR A 139 -15.55 -26.22 -1.00
CA THR A 139 -16.74 -27.03 -1.36
C THR A 139 -17.78 -26.19 -2.09
N SER A 140 -18.44 -26.78 -3.10
CA SER A 140 -19.71 -26.26 -3.62
C SER A 140 -20.75 -27.36 -3.74
N ASN A 141 -21.94 -27.11 -3.18
CA ASN A 141 -23.05 -28.07 -3.16
C ASN A 141 -24.40 -27.35 -3.19
N SER A 142 -24.56 -26.39 -4.10
CA SER A 142 -25.85 -25.72 -4.32
C SER A 142 -26.14 -25.37 -5.76
N THR A 143 -27.39 -25.03 -5.99
CA THR A 143 -27.84 -24.34 -7.19
C THR A 143 -27.31 -22.91 -7.19
N TYR A 144 -26.78 -22.47 -8.32
CA TYR A 144 -26.42 -21.08 -8.53
C TYR A 144 -27.61 -20.34 -9.17
N SER A 145 -27.91 -19.14 -8.68
CA SER A 145 -28.90 -18.24 -9.27
C SER A 145 -28.20 -16.96 -9.71
N TRP A 146 -28.44 -16.53 -10.95
CA TRP A 146 -28.04 -15.20 -11.41
C TRP A 146 -28.77 -14.12 -10.59
N GLY A 147 -28.12 -12.97 -10.40
CA GLY A 147 -28.68 -11.83 -9.67
C GLY A 147 -28.54 -11.85 -8.14
N TYR A 148 -28.10 -12.97 -7.56
CA TYR A 148 -27.66 -12.98 -6.16
C TYR A 148 -26.18 -12.58 -6.10
N LYS A 149 -25.84 -11.63 -5.21
CA LYS A 149 -24.45 -11.36 -4.83
C LYS A 149 -23.76 -12.71 -4.59
N SER A 150 -22.53 -12.83 -5.12
CA SER A 150 -21.58 -13.90 -4.81
C SER A 150 -21.85 -14.44 -3.41
N VAL A 151 -22.38 -15.65 -3.38
CA VAL A 151 -22.54 -16.34 -2.11
C VAL A 151 -21.14 -16.88 -1.83
N ASN A 152 -20.47 -16.41 -0.78
CA ASN A 152 -19.39 -17.17 -0.15
C ASN A 152 -20.00 -18.54 0.15
N TRP A 153 -19.71 -19.50 -0.73
CA TRP A 153 -20.39 -20.78 -0.75
C TRP A 153 -19.56 -21.83 -0.02
N ASP A 154 -18.46 -21.44 0.61
CA ASP A 154 -17.79 -22.31 1.56
C ASP A 154 -18.33 -22.06 2.97
N PRO A 155 -19.42 -22.74 3.40
CA PRO A 155 -19.93 -22.61 4.75
C PRO A 155 -18.93 -23.12 5.80
N ASP A 156 -17.89 -23.84 5.39
CA ASP A 156 -16.97 -24.53 6.27
C ASP A 156 -15.68 -23.72 6.52
N ASN A 157 -15.31 -22.78 5.63
CA ASN A 157 -14.01 -22.11 5.72
C ASN A 157 -13.89 -20.66 5.14
N ASP A 158 -14.94 -20.06 4.55
CA ASP A 158 -14.93 -18.66 4.04
C ASP A 158 -13.73 -18.30 3.11
N GLN A 159 -13.15 -19.31 2.46
CA GLN A 159 -11.95 -19.20 1.61
C GLN A 159 -12.23 -19.59 0.16
N ALA A 160 -13.50 -19.60 -0.24
CA ALA A 160 -13.90 -19.81 -1.61
C ALA A 160 -15.20 -19.10 -1.99
N SER A 161 -15.26 -18.64 -3.24
CA SER A 161 -16.46 -18.08 -3.84
C SER A 161 -16.80 -18.80 -5.15
N ARG A 162 -18.10 -19.01 -5.36
CA ARG A 162 -18.61 -19.54 -6.63
C ARG A 162 -19.30 -18.43 -7.42
N VAL A 163 -18.81 -18.18 -8.63
CA VAL A 163 -19.49 -17.31 -9.59
C VAL A 163 -19.71 -18.09 -10.86
N SER A 164 -20.98 -18.32 -11.19
CA SER A 164 -21.47 -19.17 -12.27
C SER A 164 -20.91 -20.60 -12.18
N SER A 165 -20.02 -21.00 -13.08
CA SER A 165 -19.44 -22.33 -13.20
C SER A 165 -18.04 -22.47 -12.57
N ASP A 166 -17.53 -21.42 -11.94
CA ASP A 166 -16.17 -21.39 -11.39
C ASP A 166 -16.22 -21.27 -9.87
N LEU A 167 -15.48 -22.15 -9.18
CA LEU A 167 -15.15 -22.08 -7.77
C LEU A 167 -13.72 -21.54 -7.66
N VAL A 168 -13.56 -20.34 -7.11
CA VAL A 168 -12.26 -19.74 -6.80
C VAL A 168 -12.01 -19.95 -5.32
N SER A 169 -10.87 -20.55 -4.97
CA SER A 169 -10.45 -20.75 -3.58
C SER A 169 -9.06 -20.17 -3.36
N TRP A 170 -8.79 -19.66 -2.17
CA TRP A 170 -7.53 -18.99 -1.85
C TRP A 170 -6.99 -19.41 -0.48
N TYR A 171 -5.68 -19.49 -0.36
CA TYR A 171 -4.99 -19.96 0.84
C TYR A 171 -3.79 -19.08 1.15
N ASP A 172 -3.67 -18.64 2.40
CA ASP A 172 -2.41 -18.09 2.90
C ASP A 172 -1.41 -19.24 3.06
N VAL A 173 -0.29 -19.14 2.35
CA VAL A 173 0.77 -20.15 2.36
C VAL A 173 2.11 -19.57 2.78
N THR A 174 2.12 -18.34 3.32
CA THR A 174 3.32 -17.60 3.71
C THR A 174 4.23 -18.46 4.61
N ASP A 175 3.69 -18.93 5.74
CA ASP A 175 4.44 -19.71 6.73
C ASP A 175 4.71 -21.16 6.29
N LEU A 176 4.17 -21.61 5.16
CA LEU A 176 4.41 -22.95 4.63
C LEU A 176 5.65 -23.00 3.74
N ILE A 177 6.11 -21.85 3.22
CA ILE A 177 7.25 -21.76 2.31
C ILE A 177 8.55 -21.86 3.12
N SER A 178 9.32 -22.91 2.82
CA SER A 178 10.62 -23.22 3.44
C SER A 178 11.70 -23.53 2.39
N SER A 179 11.36 -23.46 1.11
CA SER A 179 12.23 -23.72 -0.05
C SER A 179 11.92 -22.72 -1.18
N GLN A 180 12.92 -22.42 -2.01
CA GLN A 180 12.75 -21.64 -3.23
C GLN A 180 11.92 -22.39 -4.29
N THR A 181 11.88 -23.72 -4.23
CA THR A 181 11.03 -24.54 -5.09
C THR A 181 9.89 -25.13 -4.27
N VAL A 182 8.65 -24.82 -4.68
CA VAL A 182 7.41 -25.23 -3.99
C VAL A 182 6.44 -25.86 -4.98
N THR A 183 5.53 -26.71 -4.52
CA THR A 183 4.61 -27.45 -5.40
C THR A 183 3.20 -27.47 -4.83
N ALA A 184 2.22 -27.20 -5.69
CA ALA A 184 0.80 -27.37 -5.40
C ALA A 184 0.22 -28.57 -6.14
N TYR A 185 -0.66 -29.30 -5.48
CA TYR A 185 -1.40 -30.44 -6.00
C TYR A 185 -2.89 -30.20 -5.80
N VAL A 186 -3.67 -30.28 -6.87
CA VAL A 186 -5.12 -30.03 -6.83
C VAL A 186 -5.89 -31.19 -7.42
N SER A 187 -6.74 -31.83 -6.62
CA SER A 187 -7.70 -32.83 -7.09
C SER A 187 -9.13 -32.43 -6.76
N ASN A 188 -10.09 -32.92 -7.53
CA ASN A 188 -11.50 -32.58 -7.39
C ASN A 188 -12.34 -33.84 -7.31
N ALA A 189 -13.26 -33.92 -6.36
CA ALA A 189 -14.19 -35.03 -6.18
C ALA A 189 -15.59 -34.53 -5.83
N LYS A 190 -16.59 -35.40 -5.84
CA LYS A 190 -17.84 -35.14 -5.11
C LYS A 190 -17.60 -35.29 -3.60
N PRO A 191 -18.52 -34.79 -2.74
CA PRO A 191 -18.44 -35.02 -1.28
C PRO A 191 -18.37 -36.49 -0.87
N ASP A 192 -18.89 -37.41 -1.68
CA ASP A 192 -18.81 -38.87 -1.46
C ASP A 192 -17.52 -39.52 -2.02
N GLY A 193 -16.57 -38.71 -2.50
CA GLY A 193 -15.30 -39.15 -3.09
C GLY A 193 -15.41 -39.66 -4.54
N THR A 194 -16.61 -39.69 -5.15
CA THR A 194 -16.78 -40.17 -6.52
C THR A 194 -16.46 -39.08 -7.55
N ARG A 195 -16.39 -39.47 -8.83
CA ARG A 195 -16.10 -38.57 -9.95
C ARG A 195 -17.09 -37.39 -9.98
N PRO A 196 -16.61 -36.13 -10.01
CA PRO A 196 -17.46 -34.95 -10.17
C PRO A 196 -18.03 -34.87 -11.59
N PHE A 197 -19.03 -34.02 -11.81
CA PHE A 197 -19.58 -33.83 -13.16
C PHE A 197 -18.51 -33.36 -14.16
N ASP A 198 -17.69 -32.38 -13.75
CA ASP A 198 -16.57 -31.87 -14.55
C ASP A 198 -15.26 -31.90 -13.76
N GLY A 199 -15.03 -30.95 -12.86
CA GLY A 199 -13.88 -30.95 -11.95
C GLY A 199 -12.54 -30.67 -12.63
N ARG A 200 -12.53 -30.02 -13.79
CA ARG A 200 -11.29 -29.51 -14.40
C ARG A 200 -10.72 -28.34 -13.61
N VAL A 201 -9.39 -28.27 -13.53
CA VAL A 201 -8.67 -27.14 -12.90
C VAL A 201 -8.31 -26.13 -13.98
N LYS A 202 -8.79 -24.89 -13.84
CA LYS A 202 -8.53 -23.77 -14.76
C LYS A 202 -7.25 -23.01 -14.42
N SER A 203 -6.93 -22.90 -13.13
CA SER A 203 -5.69 -22.28 -12.68
C SER A 203 -5.24 -22.80 -11.32
N ILE A 204 -3.93 -22.77 -11.14
CA ILE A 204 -3.24 -22.84 -9.86
C ILE A 204 -2.24 -21.68 -9.89
N THR A 205 -2.50 -20.63 -9.14
CA THR A 205 -1.75 -19.36 -9.17
C THR A 205 -1.06 -19.15 -7.83
N LEU A 206 0.25 -18.91 -7.83
CA LEU A 206 0.99 -18.51 -6.62
C LEU A 206 1.43 -17.06 -6.79
N ILE A 207 1.17 -16.23 -5.77
CA ILE A 207 1.57 -14.83 -5.69
C ILE A 207 2.47 -14.68 -4.46
N VAL A 208 3.61 -14.01 -4.60
CA VAL A 208 4.61 -13.84 -3.55
C VAL A 208 5.10 -12.40 -3.52
N ALA A 209 4.97 -11.73 -2.37
CA ALA A 209 5.68 -10.50 -2.06
C ALA A 209 6.96 -10.88 -1.31
N TYR A 210 8.09 -10.29 -1.71
CA TYR A 210 9.40 -10.69 -1.20
C TYR A 210 10.37 -9.53 -1.10
N ASP A 211 11.33 -9.69 -0.19
CA ASP A 211 12.44 -8.77 0.03
C ASP A 211 13.66 -9.11 -0.83
N ASP A 212 14.31 -8.05 -1.34
CA ASP A 212 15.62 -8.08 -1.97
C ASP A 212 16.40 -6.82 -1.56
N ASN A 213 17.11 -6.94 -0.44
CA ASN A 213 17.89 -5.84 0.14
C ASN A 213 19.16 -5.52 -0.65
N THR A 214 19.42 -6.17 -1.79
CA THR A 214 20.63 -5.94 -2.60
C THR A 214 20.47 -4.77 -3.58
N THR A 215 19.23 -4.39 -3.91
CA THR A 215 18.94 -3.41 -4.96
C THR A 215 18.84 -1.97 -4.46
N GLY A 216 18.64 -1.78 -3.15
CA GLY A 216 18.34 -0.47 -2.55
C GLY A 216 17.01 0.13 -3.00
N LYS A 217 16.15 -0.68 -3.63
CA LYS A 217 14.80 -0.32 -4.08
C LYS A 217 13.76 -0.81 -3.08
N GLU A 218 12.59 -0.17 -3.14
CA GLU A 218 11.44 -0.55 -2.34
C GLU A 218 10.15 -0.34 -3.09
N TYR A 219 9.18 -1.17 -2.77
CA TYR A 219 7.92 -1.26 -3.47
C TYR A 219 6.78 -1.33 -2.47
N TYR A 220 5.78 -0.49 -2.70
CA TYR A 220 4.44 -0.74 -2.20
C TYR A 220 3.76 -1.70 -3.16
N TYR A 221 3.05 -2.70 -2.62
CA TYR A 221 2.27 -3.62 -3.43
C TYR A 221 0.83 -3.70 -2.95
N TRP A 222 -0.06 -4.01 -3.89
CA TRP A 222 -1.46 -4.30 -3.64
C TRP A 222 -1.87 -5.51 -4.46
N VAL A 223 -2.58 -6.42 -3.81
CA VAL A 223 -3.26 -7.56 -4.40
C VAL A 223 -4.74 -7.35 -4.15
N ASN A 224 -5.48 -6.86 -5.14
CA ASN A 224 -6.93 -6.71 -5.03
C ASN A 224 -7.57 -8.03 -5.47
N GLN A 225 -8.39 -8.61 -4.60
CA GLN A 225 -9.02 -9.90 -4.82
C GLN A 225 -10.55 -9.77 -4.87
N GLY A 226 -11.16 -10.56 -5.72
CA GLY A 226 -12.60 -10.73 -5.84
C GLY A 226 -12.93 -11.93 -6.74
N HIS A 227 -14.06 -11.85 -7.41
CA HIS A 227 -14.51 -12.80 -8.44
C HIS A 227 -15.55 -12.05 -9.30
N ASP A 228 -15.16 -10.88 -9.80
CA ASP A 228 -16.04 -9.95 -10.53
C ASP A 228 -16.28 -10.49 -11.94
N VAL A 229 -17.51 -10.38 -12.45
CA VAL A 229 -17.89 -10.88 -13.78
C VAL A 229 -18.50 -9.77 -14.64
N CYS A 230 -17.85 -9.51 -15.77
CA CYS A 230 -18.38 -8.71 -16.87
C CYS A 230 -18.91 -9.67 -17.94
N THR A 231 -20.22 -9.68 -18.15
CA THR A 231 -20.86 -10.60 -19.10
C THR A 231 -21.90 -9.88 -19.96
N TYR A 232 -22.27 -10.46 -21.11
CA TYR A 232 -23.42 -9.97 -21.88
C TYR A 232 -24.77 -10.21 -21.18
N LEU A 233 -24.80 -11.04 -20.13
CA LEU A 233 -26.02 -11.35 -19.36
C LEU A 233 -26.33 -10.32 -18.27
N SER A 234 -25.37 -9.47 -17.88
CA SER A 234 -25.66 -8.34 -17.00
C SER A 234 -26.41 -7.30 -17.85
N ASP A 235 -27.67 -7.04 -17.46
CA ASP A 235 -28.73 -6.14 -17.99
C ASP A 235 -28.23 -4.84 -18.70
N PRO A 236 -29.03 -4.15 -19.54
CA PRO A 236 -28.63 -3.58 -20.85
C PRO A 236 -27.45 -2.59 -20.87
N ASP A 237 -27.05 -2.06 -19.72
CA ASP A 237 -25.85 -1.26 -19.53
C ASP A 237 -24.70 -2.18 -19.11
N GLU A 238 -23.83 -2.53 -20.07
CA GLU A 238 -22.66 -3.39 -19.87
C GLU A 238 -21.95 -3.13 -18.53
N HIS A 239 -21.93 -4.13 -17.63
CA HIS A 239 -21.27 -4.01 -16.32
C HIS A 239 -19.78 -3.68 -16.50
N ILE A 240 -19.35 -2.56 -15.93
CA ILE A 240 -17.95 -2.14 -15.87
C ILE A 240 -17.45 -2.41 -14.45
N GLY A 241 -16.53 -3.37 -14.33
CA GLY A 241 -15.85 -3.64 -13.08
C GLY A 241 -14.83 -2.55 -12.77
N SER A 242 -14.58 -2.32 -11.48
CA SER A 242 -13.66 -1.31 -11.00
C SER A 242 -13.03 -1.73 -9.68
N THR A 243 -11.77 -1.37 -9.48
CA THR A 243 -11.07 -1.57 -8.21
C THR A 243 -10.05 -0.46 -7.96
N THR A 244 -9.87 -0.10 -6.70
CA THR A 244 -9.01 1.01 -6.27
C THR A 244 -7.78 0.48 -5.54
N PHE A 245 -6.63 1.03 -5.88
CA PHE A 245 -5.35 0.86 -5.18
C PHE A 245 -5.07 2.12 -4.37
N SER A 246 -4.71 1.95 -3.10
CA SER A 246 -4.45 3.05 -2.16
C SER A 246 -3.08 3.70 -2.38
N THR A 247 -2.79 4.13 -3.60
CA THR A 247 -1.48 4.69 -4.00
C THR A 247 -1.17 6.07 -3.41
N SER A 248 -2.15 6.73 -2.77
CA SER A 248 -1.97 8.04 -2.14
C SER A 248 -0.95 8.01 -0.99
N SER A 249 -0.70 6.84 -0.39
CA SER A 249 0.27 6.68 0.69
C SER A 249 1.72 6.59 0.23
N VAL A 250 2.00 6.43 -1.07
CA VAL A 250 3.37 6.33 -1.59
C VAL A 250 4.04 7.70 -1.50
N PRO A 251 5.15 7.88 -0.76
CA PRO A 251 5.72 9.20 -0.52
C PRO A 251 6.19 9.92 -1.79
N ILE A 252 6.94 9.22 -2.65
CA ILE A 252 7.29 9.66 -4.00
C ILE A 252 7.16 8.47 -4.93
N VAL A 253 6.21 8.54 -5.87
CA VAL A 253 5.96 7.49 -6.86
C VAL A 253 7.14 7.31 -7.80
N GLY A 254 7.54 6.05 -7.99
CA GLY A 254 8.52 5.59 -8.97
C GLY A 254 7.89 4.67 -10.02
N LEU A 255 8.68 3.72 -10.53
CA LEU A 255 8.21 2.74 -11.51
C LEU A 255 6.99 1.96 -10.99
N ALA A 256 6.01 1.74 -11.85
CA ALA A 256 4.80 1.00 -11.49
C ALA A 256 4.38 -0.03 -12.53
N ASN A 257 4.00 -1.21 -12.04
CA ASN A 257 3.56 -2.33 -12.86
C ASN A 257 2.19 -2.81 -12.39
N LEU A 258 1.22 -2.77 -13.30
CA LEU A 258 -0.13 -3.28 -13.10
C LEU A 258 -0.26 -4.62 -13.79
N SER A 259 -0.85 -5.62 -13.14
CA SER A 259 -1.22 -6.90 -13.74
C SER A 259 -2.69 -7.25 -13.50
N ALA A 260 -3.35 -7.78 -14.51
CA ALA A 260 -4.68 -8.36 -14.41
C ALA A 260 -4.59 -9.87 -14.70
N LEU A 261 -5.09 -10.69 -13.78
CA LEU A 261 -5.16 -12.15 -13.93
C LEU A 261 -6.65 -12.53 -13.97
N TYR A 262 -7.10 -13.10 -15.08
CA TYR A 262 -8.51 -13.22 -15.42
C TYR A 262 -8.92 -14.65 -15.76
N ILE A 263 -10.19 -14.99 -15.48
CA ILE A 263 -10.83 -16.28 -15.80
C ILE A 263 -11.67 -16.10 -17.07
N SER A 264 -11.06 -16.20 -18.23
CA SER A 264 -11.75 -16.16 -19.52
C SER A 264 -10.92 -16.77 -20.66
N SER A 265 -11.60 -17.13 -21.75
CA SER A 265 -10.97 -17.54 -23.01
C SER A 265 -10.37 -16.36 -23.78
N TYR A 266 -10.83 -15.14 -23.51
CA TYR A 266 -10.33 -13.92 -24.14
C TYR A 266 -10.05 -12.86 -23.09
N ASN A 267 -9.04 -12.04 -23.34
CA ASN A 267 -8.70 -10.93 -22.46
C ASN A 267 -9.76 -9.80 -22.55
N GLY A 268 -9.86 -9.01 -21.48
CA GLY A 268 -10.77 -7.87 -21.37
C GLY A 268 -10.20 -6.57 -21.94
N ASN A 269 -11.00 -5.51 -21.84
CA ASN A 269 -10.54 -4.14 -22.04
C ASN A 269 -10.32 -3.48 -20.68
N TYR A 270 -9.32 -2.61 -20.58
CA TYR A 270 -8.92 -2.00 -19.32
C TYR A 270 -8.59 -0.53 -19.49
N THR A 271 -8.80 0.26 -18.44
CA THR A 271 -8.23 1.59 -18.31
C THR A 271 -7.74 1.79 -16.89
N PHE A 272 -6.69 2.60 -16.72
CA PHE A 272 -6.09 2.90 -15.43
C PHE A 272 -6.06 4.41 -15.24
N ASN A 273 -6.71 4.88 -14.17
CA ASN A 273 -7.00 6.29 -13.90
C ASN A 273 -7.77 7.00 -15.05
N GLY A 274 -8.48 6.23 -15.87
CA GLY A 274 -9.25 6.73 -17.02
C GLY A 274 -10.77 6.71 -16.82
N GLN A 275 -11.46 7.23 -17.82
CA GLN A 275 -12.92 7.25 -17.88
C GLN A 275 -13.47 5.95 -18.46
N ASN A 276 -14.73 5.64 -18.18
CA ASN A 276 -15.38 4.42 -18.69
C ASN A 276 -15.35 4.37 -20.23
N SER A 277 -15.46 5.53 -20.89
CA SER A 277 -15.34 5.65 -22.34
C SER A 277 -13.98 5.19 -22.89
N ASP A 278 -12.91 5.23 -22.09
CA ASP A 278 -11.57 4.84 -22.51
C ASP A 278 -11.46 3.33 -22.75
N LEU A 279 -12.35 2.53 -22.15
CA LEU A 279 -12.44 1.07 -22.39
C LEU A 279 -12.79 0.71 -23.83
N TYR A 280 -13.29 1.66 -24.62
CA TYR A 280 -13.83 1.43 -25.97
C TYR A 280 -13.15 2.29 -27.04
N ASN A 281 -12.05 2.97 -26.69
CA ASN A 281 -11.33 3.85 -27.61
C ASN A 281 -9.81 3.62 -27.55
N SER A 282 -9.02 4.46 -28.23
CA SER A 282 -7.56 4.34 -28.29
C SER A 282 -6.82 4.61 -26.97
N ASN A 283 -7.51 5.10 -25.94
CA ASN A 283 -6.95 5.40 -24.61
C ASN A 283 -6.93 4.17 -23.68
N GLN A 284 -7.55 3.04 -24.08
CA GLN A 284 -7.48 1.82 -23.30
C GLN A 284 -6.03 1.37 -23.08
N LEU A 285 -5.79 0.62 -22.01
CA LEU A 285 -4.54 -0.12 -21.85
C LEU A 285 -4.45 -1.18 -22.94
N THR A 286 -3.59 -0.94 -23.92
CA THR A 286 -3.36 -1.87 -25.02
C THR A 286 -2.57 -3.07 -24.53
N TRP A 287 -2.86 -4.23 -25.10
CA TRP A 287 -2.14 -5.46 -24.82
C TRP A 287 -1.93 -6.20 -26.14
N SER A 288 -0.73 -6.76 -26.31
CA SER A 288 -0.41 -7.65 -27.43
C SER A 288 0.10 -8.96 -26.82
N ASN A 289 -0.48 -10.08 -27.22
CA ASN A 289 -0.10 -11.41 -26.75
C ASN A 289 -0.23 -11.61 -25.22
N PRO A 290 -1.46 -11.59 -24.66
CA PRO A 290 -1.64 -11.92 -23.26
C PRO A 290 -1.16 -13.36 -23.01
N LYS A 291 -0.61 -13.64 -21.83
CA LYS A 291 -0.32 -15.02 -21.45
C LYS A 291 -1.67 -15.72 -21.26
N GLN A 292 -2.07 -16.56 -22.19
CA GLN A 292 -3.44 -17.08 -22.30
C GLN A 292 -3.44 -18.61 -22.35
N GLY A 293 -4.11 -19.23 -21.38
CA GLY A 293 -4.56 -20.62 -21.42
C GLY A 293 -5.97 -20.74 -22.00
N SER A 294 -6.65 -21.88 -21.85
CA SER A 294 -8.00 -22.03 -22.42
C SER A 294 -9.07 -21.16 -21.74
N TYR A 295 -8.94 -20.93 -20.43
CA TYR A 295 -9.93 -20.21 -19.62
C TYR A 295 -9.31 -19.39 -18.48
N TRP A 296 -7.99 -19.16 -18.55
CA TRP A 296 -7.25 -18.33 -17.61
C TRP A 296 -6.16 -17.59 -18.36
N GLY A 297 -5.93 -16.33 -18.02
CA GLY A 297 -4.81 -15.58 -18.59
C GLY A 297 -4.34 -14.44 -17.71
N SER A 298 -3.23 -13.83 -18.11
CA SER A 298 -2.71 -12.64 -17.48
C SER A 298 -2.15 -11.64 -18.50
N THR A 299 -2.23 -10.37 -18.13
CA THR A 299 -1.63 -9.26 -18.87
C THR A 299 -1.07 -8.24 -17.89
N SER A 300 0.00 -7.56 -18.29
CA SER A 300 0.71 -6.60 -17.44
C SER A 300 1.09 -5.35 -18.22
N TRP A 301 1.14 -4.21 -17.53
CA TRP A 301 1.45 -2.92 -18.10
C TRP A 301 2.39 -2.13 -17.20
N ASN A 302 3.33 -1.42 -17.81
CA ASN A 302 3.98 -0.30 -17.13
C ASN A 302 2.98 0.87 -17.08
N VAL A 303 2.59 1.27 -15.88
CA VAL A 303 1.61 2.34 -15.63
C VAL A 303 2.25 3.54 -14.92
N THR A 304 3.58 3.63 -14.88
CA THR A 304 4.35 4.70 -14.22
C THR A 304 3.81 6.09 -14.58
N ASP A 305 3.65 6.36 -15.88
CA ASP A 305 3.21 7.67 -16.39
C ASP A 305 1.72 7.96 -16.17
N LYS A 306 0.98 7.03 -15.56
CA LYS A 306 -0.46 7.15 -15.28
C LYS A 306 -0.75 7.35 -13.79
N LEU A 307 0.25 7.28 -12.91
CA LEU A 307 0.08 7.60 -11.49
C LEU A 307 0.09 9.10 -11.24
N THR A 308 -0.67 9.51 -10.23
CA THR A 308 -0.65 10.88 -9.70
C THR A 308 -0.24 10.84 -8.24
N GLN A 309 0.83 11.57 -7.90
CA GLN A 309 1.32 11.67 -6.52
C GLN A 309 0.22 12.12 -5.57
N GLY A 310 0.06 11.41 -4.44
CA GLY A 310 -0.93 11.74 -3.41
C GLY A 310 -2.37 11.35 -3.73
N SER A 311 -2.63 10.70 -4.87
CA SER A 311 -3.96 10.20 -5.26
C SER A 311 -4.00 8.67 -5.26
N ASN A 312 -5.17 8.11 -4.94
CA ASN A 312 -5.45 6.69 -5.20
C ASN A 312 -5.53 6.44 -6.71
N SER A 313 -5.34 5.19 -7.12
CA SER A 313 -5.39 4.78 -8.51
C SER A 313 -6.48 3.74 -8.75
N ASP A 314 -7.22 3.88 -9.85
CA ASP A 314 -8.34 3.02 -10.20
C ASP A 314 -8.05 2.22 -11.46
N LEU A 315 -8.25 0.90 -11.39
CA LEU A 315 -8.36 0.03 -12.55
C LEU A 315 -9.84 -0.19 -12.85
N LYS A 316 -10.24 0.06 -14.10
CA LYS A 316 -11.55 -0.31 -14.64
C LYS A 316 -11.40 -1.32 -15.75
N TYR A 317 -12.37 -2.20 -15.88
CA TYR A 317 -12.34 -3.27 -16.86
C TYR A 317 -13.74 -3.68 -17.32
N THR A 318 -13.78 -4.25 -18.52
CA THR A 318 -14.96 -4.91 -19.06
C THR A 318 -14.56 -6.06 -19.99
N ARG A 319 -15.52 -6.88 -20.40
CA ARG A 319 -15.35 -7.86 -21.47
C ARG A 319 -14.96 -7.16 -22.77
N ASN A 320 -14.13 -7.80 -23.58
CA ASN A 320 -13.87 -7.29 -24.93
C ASN A 320 -14.97 -7.77 -25.89
N GLY A 321 -15.92 -6.87 -26.21
CA GLY A 321 -17.06 -7.15 -27.09
C GLY A 321 -16.74 -7.38 -28.57
N THR A 322 -15.49 -7.19 -29.00
CA THR A 322 -15.10 -7.38 -30.42
C THR A 322 -14.71 -8.82 -30.76
N HIS A 323 -14.46 -9.67 -29.76
CA HIS A 323 -14.18 -11.09 -30.00
C HIS A 323 -15.49 -11.84 -30.33
N SER A 324 -15.46 -12.61 -31.42
CA SER A 324 -16.56 -13.48 -31.85
C SER A 324 -16.25 -14.94 -31.54
N GLY A 325 -17.16 -15.63 -30.84
CA GLY A 325 -17.02 -17.05 -30.47
C GLY A 325 -18.06 -17.47 -29.43
N GLN A 326 -18.29 -18.77 -29.27
CA GLN A 326 -19.33 -19.32 -28.36
C GLN A 326 -19.17 -18.88 -26.89
N TYR A 327 -17.96 -18.46 -26.50
CA TYR A 327 -17.62 -18.07 -25.12
C TYR A 327 -17.06 -16.64 -24.98
N SER A 328 -17.11 -15.80 -26.02
CA SER A 328 -16.58 -14.42 -25.99
C SER A 328 -17.43 -13.44 -25.16
N GLY A 329 -18.50 -13.93 -24.54
CA GLY A 329 -19.45 -13.15 -23.74
C GLY A 329 -19.20 -13.15 -22.22
N TYR A 330 -18.16 -13.84 -21.72
CA TYR A 330 -17.88 -13.93 -20.29
C TYR A 330 -16.43 -13.54 -19.98
N TYR A 331 -16.27 -12.51 -19.17
CA TYR A 331 -14.99 -12.09 -18.64
C TYR A 331 -15.08 -12.00 -17.13
N LYS A 332 -14.09 -12.53 -16.42
CA LYS A 332 -14.04 -12.46 -14.96
C LYS A 332 -12.66 -12.09 -14.49
N LEU A 333 -12.59 -11.25 -13.47
CA LEU A 333 -11.34 -10.85 -12.87
C LEU A 333 -11.35 -11.24 -11.39
N PRO A 334 -10.58 -12.26 -10.98
CA PRO A 334 -10.38 -12.55 -9.57
C PRO A 334 -9.26 -11.72 -8.95
N LEU A 335 -8.25 -11.32 -9.73
CA LEU A 335 -7.02 -10.71 -9.21
C LEU A 335 -6.56 -9.52 -10.05
N ALA A 336 -6.31 -8.40 -9.39
CA ALA A 336 -5.60 -7.25 -9.94
C ALA A 336 -4.44 -6.88 -9.02
N LEU A 337 -3.24 -6.82 -9.58
CA LEU A 337 -1.99 -6.62 -8.84
C LEU A 337 -1.36 -5.30 -9.24
N LEU A 338 -0.89 -4.51 -8.28
CA LEU A 338 -0.12 -3.30 -8.55
C LEU A 338 1.14 -3.28 -7.69
N THR A 339 2.29 -2.98 -8.29
CA THR A 339 3.49 -2.55 -7.57
C THR A 339 3.83 -1.12 -7.94
N VAL A 340 4.26 -0.32 -6.96
CA VAL A 340 4.75 1.05 -7.15
C VAL A 340 6.04 1.21 -6.35
N GLU A 341 7.12 1.57 -7.03
CA GLU A 341 8.40 1.88 -6.41
C GLU A 341 8.28 3.13 -5.52
N ASN A 342 8.83 3.08 -4.31
CA ASN A 342 9.06 4.24 -3.48
C ASN A 342 10.44 4.82 -3.81
N ARG A 343 10.48 6.11 -4.15
CA ARG A 343 11.74 6.81 -4.41
C ARG A 343 12.25 7.62 -3.23
N LYS A 344 11.47 7.82 -2.17
CA LYS A 344 11.86 8.66 -1.02
C LYS A 344 12.23 7.82 0.20
N PHE A 345 13.43 8.08 0.71
CA PHE A 345 14.00 7.41 1.87
C PHE A 345 14.32 8.47 2.94
N THR A 346 13.83 8.29 4.16
CA THR A 346 14.10 9.19 5.30
C THR A 346 15.00 8.51 6.31
N TYR A 347 16.21 9.03 6.51
CA TYR A 347 17.13 8.58 7.53
C TYR A 347 17.12 9.56 8.70
N ASP A 348 16.76 9.08 9.89
CA ASP A 348 16.78 9.86 11.13
C ASP A 348 16.97 8.95 12.34
N PHE A 349 17.03 9.53 13.54
CA PHE A 349 17.27 8.79 14.77
C PHE A 349 15.97 8.32 15.48
N SER A 350 14.81 8.32 14.80
CA SER A 350 13.52 7.95 15.39
C SER A 350 13.35 6.46 15.72
N ASP A 351 14.21 5.59 15.16
CA ASP A 351 14.14 4.12 15.21
C ASP A 351 12.78 3.54 14.77
N SER A 352 11.86 4.37 14.27
CA SER A 352 10.50 3.99 13.89
C SER A 352 10.19 4.44 12.47
N ASN A 353 9.97 3.48 11.57
CA ASN A 353 9.56 3.73 10.18
C ASN A 353 10.53 4.63 9.39
N THR A 354 11.83 4.59 9.72
CA THR A 354 12.91 5.29 9.01
C THR A 354 14.05 4.34 8.66
N TYR A 355 14.91 4.79 7.75
CA TYR A 355 16.02 3.99 7.24
C TYR A 355 17.26 4.17 8.10
N GLY A 356 18.05 3.10 8.16
CA GLY A 356 19.22 3.02 9.00
C GLY A 356 18.89 2.61 10.43
N THR A 357 19.94 2.39 11.22
CA THR A 357 19.83 1.94 12.61
C THR A 357 20.73 2.83 13.44
N ALA A 358 20.14 3.53 14.42
CA ALA A 358 20.85 4.41 15.30
C ALA A 358 21.98 3.65 16.05
N GLY A 359 23.16 4.27 16.13
CA GLY A 359 24.37 3.68 16.70
C GLY A 359 25.10 2.69 15.78
N THR A 360 24.47 2.23 14.69
CA THR A 360 25.08 1.32 13.72
C THR A 360 25.40 2.04 12.42
N THR A 361 24.38 2.35 11.61
CA THR A 361 24.53 3.06 10.33
C THR A 361 24.31 4.57 10.46
N LEU A 362 23.68 5.00 11.56
CA LEU A 362 23.47 6.41 11.89
C LEU A 362 24.22 6.74 13.17
N LYS A 363 25.17 7.68 13.12
CA LYS A 363 25.99 8.07 14.29
C LYS A 363 25.97 9.57 14.48
N ALA A 364 26.00 9.99 15.73
CA ALA A 364 26.08 11.41 16.09
C ALA A 364 27.22 11.65 17.07
N TYR A 365 27.84 12.82 16.97
CA TYR A 365 28.97 13.23 17.78
C TYR A 365 28.79 14.67 18.22
N LYS A 366 29.41 15.01 19.34
CA LYS A 366 29.30 16.33 19.96
C LYS A 366 30.61 16.80 20.55
N GLY A 367 30.70 18.11 20.79
CA GLY A 367 31.79 18.72 21.52
C GLY A 367 32.35 19.94 20.80
N ASN A 368 33.64 20.15 21.00
CA ASN A 368 34.35 21.31 20.50
C ASN A 368 34.89 21.17 19.07
N VAL A 369 34.86 22.27 18.33
CA VAL A 369 35.67 22.47 17.11
C VAL A 369 36.43 23.79 17.17
N SER A 370 37.64 23.81 16.59
CA SER A 370 38.54 24.98 16.62
C SER A 370 38.27 26.01 15.51
N ALA A 371 37.48 25.66 14.50
CA ALA A 371 37.13 26.51 13.36
C ALA A 371 35.67 26.28 12.91
N GLN A 372 35.09 27.26 12.20
CA GLN A 372 33.73 27.22 11.68
C GLN A 372 33.71 27.39 10.15
N PRO A 373 33.58 26.31 9.35
CA PRO A 373 33.61 24.90 9.76
C PRO A 373 35.05 24.39 10.02
N PRO A 374 35.23 23.26 10.73
CA PRO A 374 36.52 22.58 10.82
C PRO A 374 36.94 22.01 9.46
N ALA A 375 38.24 21.79 9.26
CA ALA A 375 38.78 21.22 8.03
C ALA A 375 38.65 19.69 7.93
N ALA A 376 38.40 19.01 9.06
CA ALA A 376 38.36 17.55 9.14
C ALA A 376 36.92 17.04 9.34
N THR A 377 36.64 15.86 8.79
CA THR A 377 35.34 15.17 8.94
C THR A 377 35.17 14.48 10.26
N ASN A 378 36.24 14.21 11.01
CA ASN A 378 36.22 13.41 12.23
C ASN A 378 36.11 14.25 13.52
N VAL A 379 35.76 15.53 13.41
CA VAL A 379 35.58 16.42 14.56
C VAL A 379 34.18 17.05 14.56
N PRO A 380 33.51 17.13 15.74
CA PRO A 380 33.94 16.64 17.04
C PRO A 380 33.90 15.09 17.15
N THR A 381 34.63 14.54 18.12
CA THR A 381 34.90 13.09 18.27
C THR A 381 34.08 12.40 19.35
N THR A 382 33.48 13.12 20.30
CA THR A 382 32.73 12.50 21.41
C THR A 382 31.40 11.98 20.88
N GLU A 383 31.21 10.66 20.87
CA GLU A 383 29.98 10.04 20.39
C GLU A 383 28.79 10.36 21.31
N ILE A 384 27.64 10.66 20.72
CA ILE A 384 26.35 10.68 21.40
C ILE A 384 25.87 9.23 21.46
N THR A 385 25.76 8.68 22.66
CA THR A 385 25.40 7.27 22.89
C THR A 385 23.91 7.05 23.16
N SER A 386 23.14 8.12 23.35
CA SER A 386 21.68 8.11 23.46
C SER A 386 21.08 9.11 22.49
N TYR A 387 20.19 8.63 21.62
CA TYR A 387 19.57 9.47 20.59
C TYR A 387 18.18 9.99 20.96
N SER A 388 17.73 9.76 22.21
CA SER A 388 16.40 10.15 22.69
C SER A 388 16.06 11.63 22.51
N ASN A 389 17.08 12.49 22.47
CA ASN A 389 16.93 13.94 22.38
C ASN A 389 17.11 14.48 20.95
N ILE A 390 17.40 13.61 19.96
CA ILE A 390 17.54 14.00 18.55
C ILE A 390 16.62 13.22 17.61
N LYS A 391 15.76 12.37 18.18
CA LYS A 391 14.93 11.41 17.45
C LYS A 391 13.61 11.99 16.93
N SER A 392 13.19 13.13 17.47
CA SER A 392 11.92 13.77 17.13
C SER A 392 11.96 15.23 17.54
N ASN A 393 11.41 16.13 16.72
CA ASN A 393 11.23 17.53 17.06
C ASN A 393 10.18 17.69 18.18
N ASN A 394 10.62 17.78 19.43
CA ASN A 394 9.75 17.76 20.61
C ASN A 394 10.19 18.70 21.74
N ASP A 395 11.11 19.64 21.45
CA ASP A 395 11.69 20.56 22.42
C ASP A 395 12.51 19.89 23.55
N VAL A 396 12.98 18.67 23.33
CA VAL A 396 13.99 18.01 24.15
C VAL A 396 15.30 17.99 23.37
N TYR A 397 16.36 18.51 23.97
CA TYR A 397 17.59 18.81 23.22
C TYR A 397 18.76 17.97 23.68
N GLU A 398 19.52 17.46 22.72
CA GLU A 398 20.91 17.13 22.96
C GLU A 398 21.68 18.44 23.04
N SER A 399 22.43 18.65 24.13
CA SER A 399 23.08 19.93 24.41
C SER A 399 24.59 19.77 24.60
N THR A 400 25.33 20.71 24.03
CA THR A 400 26.78 20.83 24.17
C THR A 400 27.13 22.28 24.43
N THR A 401 27.85 22.53 25.53
CA THR A 401 28.37 23.85 25.88
C THR A 401 29.89 23.80 25.95
N GLU A 402 30.55 24.74 25.30
CA GLU A 402 32.00 24.83 25.21
C GLU A 402 32.50 26.18 25.73
N SER A 403 33.47 26.16 26.65
CA SER A 403 34.07 27.38 27.21
C SER A 403 35.07 28.04 26.26
N VAL A 404 35.71 27.26 25.38
CA VAL A 404 36.68 27.69 24.36
C VAL A 404 36.30 26.99 23.06
N GLY A 405 36.45 27.64 21.91
CA GLY A 405 36.07 27.07 20.60
C GLY A 405 34.56 27.07 20.35
N TYR A 406 34.13 26.41 19.28
CA TYR A 406 32.73 26.38 18.88
C TYR A 406 32.08 25.06 19.31
N ALA A 407 30.97 25.13 20.03
CA ALA A 407 30.11 23.97 20.25
C ALA A 407 29.56 23.50 18.88
N ALA A 408 29.62 22.19 18.66
CA ALA A 408 29.18 21.58 17.41
C ALA A 408 28.59 20.19 17.65
N HIS A 409 27.64 19.81 16.79
CA HIS A 409 27.21 18.42 16.62
C HIS A 409 27.44 17.97 15.18
N ARG A 410 27.89 16.74 15.02
CA ARG A 410 28.18 16.09 13.74
C ARG A 410 27.35 14.83 13.61
N PHE A 411 26.85 14.57 12.42
CA PHE A 411 25.99 13.42 12.13
C PHE A 411 26.52 12.67 10.92
N GLU A 412 26.65 11.35 11.02
CA GLU A 412 27.04 10.46 9.94
C GLU A 412 25.84 9.57 9.58
N PHE A 413 25.42 9.61 8.33
CA PHE A 413 24.34 8.79 7.78
C PHE A 413 24.93 7.85 6.72
N THR A 414 24.87 6.54 6.94
CA THR A 414 25.14 5.55 5.89
C THR A 414 23.82 5.17 5.21
N ILE A 415 23.71 5.47 3.91
CA ILE A 415 22.54 5.22 3.08
C ILE A 415 22.75 4.00 2.17
N ASN A 416 21.65 3.35 1.77
CA ASN A 416 21.68 2.17 0.91
C ASN A 416 21.72 2.52 -0.60
N GLN A 417 21.54 3.79 -0.95
CA GLN A 417 21.50 4.24 -2.34
C GLN A 417 22.90 4.63 -2.84
N SER A 418 23.25 4.19 -4.05
CA SER A 418 24.46 4.66 -4.72
C SER A 418 24.28 6.11 -5.19
N ALA A 419 25.36 6.90 -5.20
CA ALA A 419 25.28 8.30 -5.66
C ALA A 419 24.75 8.44 -7.10
N GLY A 420 24.96 7.42 -7.95
CA GLY A 420 24.46 7.38 -9.32
C GLY A 420 22.93 7.26 -9.41
N ASP A 421 22.30 6.64 -8.41
CA ASP A 421 20.87 6.38 -8.34
C ASP A 421 20.09 7.49 -7.63
N VAL A 422 20.78 8.43 -6.98
CA VAL A 422 20.15 9.52 -6.23
C VAL A 422 19.84 10.70 -7.15
N GLU A 423 18.61 11.20 -7.10
CA GLU A 423 18.14 12.42 -7.75
C GLU A 423 18.47 13.65 -6.91
N ASN A 424 18.21 13.56 -5.60
CA ASN A 424 18.56 14.62 -4.66
C ASN A 424 18.70 14.11 -3.23
N ILE A 425 19.43 14.87 -2.42
CA ILE A 425 19.46 14.72 -0.95
C ILE A 425 19.03 16.03 -0.30
N THR A 426 18.22 15.94 0.74
CA THR A 426 17.80 17.08 1.56
C THR A 426 18.17 16.81 3.02
N ALA A 427 19.11 17.59 3.53
CA ALA A 427 19.49 17.55 4.92
C ALA A 427 18.69 18.58 5.71
N THR A 428 18.18 18.21 6.88
CA THR A 428 17.42 19.10 7.75
C THR A 428 17.87 18.95 9.19
N TRP A 429 18.07 20.07 9.87
CA TRP A 429 18.41 20.16 11.28
C TRP A 429 17.44 21.12 11.98
N VAL A 430 17.00 20.76 13.18
CA VAL A 430 16.15 21.57 14.05
C VAL A 430 16.84 21.72 15.39
N GLY A 431 16.94 22.95 15.87
CA GLY A 431 17.57 23.25 17.15
C GLY A 431 17.81 24.74 17.33
N LYS A 432 18.74 25.08 18.22
CA LYS A 432 19.16 26.45 18.48
C LYS A 432 20.62 26.52 18.96
N GLY A 433 21.27 27.62 18.64
CA GLY A 433 22.59 27.98 19.12
C GLY A 433 22.53 29.20 20.02
N SER A 434 22.96 29.05 21.27
CA SER A 434 23.06 30.17 22.20
C SER A 434 24.53 30.52 22.47
N GLY A 435 24.77 31.81 22.61
CA GLY A 435 26.07 32.39 22.92
C GLY A 435 25.88 33.68 23.73
N GLY A 436 26.98 34.26 24.19
CA GLY A 436 26.93 35.58 24.85
C GLY A 436 26.22 36.64 23.99
N VAL A 437 25.90 37.79 24.59
CA VAL A 437 24.98 38.83 24.08
C VAL A 437 25.16 39.26 22.60
N LEU A 438 26.36 39.09 22.03
CA LEU A 438 26.73 39.62 20.70
C LEU A 438 26.97 38.57 19.61
N SER A 439 26.84 37.27 19.88
CA SER A 439 27.13 36.22 18.87
C SER A 439 26.28 34.97 19.12
N LYS A 440 25.05 34.99 18.63
CA LYS A 440 24.06 33.92 18.76
C LYS A 440 23.90 33.14 17.44
N GLY A 441 23.21 32.01 17.51
CA GLY A 441 22.85 31.18 16.37
C GLY A 441 23.94 30.23 15.90
N GLU A 442 23.73 29.65 14.72
CA GLU A 442 24.49 28.52 14.20
C GLU A 442 24.52 28.49 12.67
N LYS A 443 25.42 27.68 12.14
CA LYS A 443 25.51 27.34 10.71
C LYS A 443 25.44 25.84 10.55
N PHE A 444 24.71 25.41 9.53
CA PHE A 444 24.50 24.01 9.17
C PHE A 444 25.22 23.69 7.86
N TYR A 445 25.89 22.55 7.82
CA TYR A 445 26.82 22.17 6.76
C TYR A 445 26.63 20.72 6.32
N ILE A 446 27.07 20.45 5.09
CA ILE A 446 27.27 19.11 4.52
C ILE A 446 28.72 18.96 4.07
N TRP A 447 29.31 17.78 4.24
CA TRP A 447 30.66 17.50 3.75
C TRP A 447 30.68 17.30 2.24
N ASN A 448 31.62 17.94 1.56
CA ASN A 448 31.93 17.72 0.15
C ASN A 448 33.30 17.00 0.04
N CYS A 449 33.26 15.71 -0.31
CA CYS A 449 34.42 14.84 -0.50
C CYS A 449 35.35 15.34 -1.61
N SER A 450 34.78 15.89 -2.69
CA SER A 450 35.55 16.36 -3.85
C SER A 450 36.41 17.57 -3.52
N SER A 451 35.90 18.50 -2.70
CA SER A 451 36.67 19.67 -2.24
C SER A 451 37.39 19.44 -0.91
N SER A 452 37.17 18.29 -0.26
CA SER A 452 37.65 18.00 1.09
C SER A 452 37.29 19.12 2.08
N GLY A 453 36.04 19.58 2.04
CA GLY A 453 35.57 20.68 2.88
C GLY A 453 34.06 20.68 3.10
N TYR A 454 33.63 21.33 4.18
CA TYR A 454 32.21 21.54 4.45
C TYR A 454 31.64 22.67 3.59
N GLU A 455 30.44 22.45 3.06
CA GLU A 455 29.64 23.46 2.38
C GLU A 455 28.43 23.85 3.25
N GLN A 456 28.16 25.15 3.37
CA GLN A 456 27.05 25.65 4.17
C GLN A 456 25.70 25.40 3.48
N LEU A 457 24.77 24.77 4.20
CA LEU A 457 23.38 24.59 3.79
C LEU A 457 22.46 25.69 4.31
N GLY A 458 22.75 26.22 5.50
CA GLY A 458 21.92 27.25 6.13
C GLY A 458 22.61 27.90 7.33
N SER A 459 22.04 29.01 7.80
CA SER A 459 22.54 29.73 8.98
C SER A 459 21.44 30.52 9.66
N PHE A 460 21.58 30.71 10.96
CA PHE A 460 20.73 31.58 11.77
C PHE A 460 21.59 32.39 12.73
N SER A 461 21.10 33.56 13.14
CA SER A 461 21.89 34.53 13.93
C SER A 461 21.27 34.87 15.28
N THR A 462 20.19 34.19 15.67
CA THR A 462 19.52 34.36 16.97
C THR A 462 19.59 33.07 17.78
N ASP A 463 19.22 33.14 19.05
CA ASP A 463 19.13 32.00 19.97
C ASP A 463 17.74 31.33 19.99
N ALA A 464 16.85 31.75 19.09
CA ALA A 464 15.56 31.10 18.92
C ALA A 464 15.74 29.75 18.21
N LYS A 465 14.84 28.80 18.54
CA LYS A 465 14.70 27.55 17.79
C LYS A 465 14.39 27.84 16.33
N THR A 466 15.08 27.13 15.44
CA THR A 466 14.92 27.26 14.00
C THR A 466 15.05 25.91 13.30
N THR A 467 14.64 25.87 12.04
CA THR A 467 14.87 24.75 11.13
C THR A 467 15.81 25.22 10.03
N LEU A 468 16.98 24.60 9.93
CA LEU A 468 17.91 24.80 8.83
C LEU A 468 17.84 23.59 7.89
N SER A 469 17.71 23.85 6.59
CA SER A 469 17.58 22.80 5.58
C SER A 469 18.28 23.20 4.30
N GLY A 470 18.79 22.22 3.56
CA GLY A 470 19.39 22.45 2.25
C GLY A 470 19.34 21.20 1.38
N THR A 471 19.12 21.40 0.08
CA THR A 471 18.97 20.34 -0.91
C THR A 471 20.11 20.37 -1.91
N LYS A 472 20.66 19.20 -2.23
CA LYS A 472 21.63 18.99 -3.31
C LYS A 472 20.97 18.17 -4.41
N THR A 473 21.05 18.66 -5.64
CA THR A 473 20.47 18.02 -6.85
C THR A 473 21.51 17.73 -7.93
N THR A 474 22.75 18.20 -7.76
CA THR A 474 23.84 18.03 -8.73
C THR A 474 25.14 17.65 -8.00
N GLY A 475 26.02 16.95 -8.73
CA GLY A 475 27.33 16.54 -8.18
C GLY A 475 27.23 15.63 -6.94
N LEU A 476 26.18 14.78 -6.85
CA LEU A 476 25.84 14.01 -5.66
C LEU A 476 26.94 13.05 -5.18
N SER A 477 27.79 12.57 -6.09
CA SER A 477 28.99 11.80 -5.75
C SER A 477 30.03 12.59 -4.94
N SER A 478 29.87 13.92 -4.84
CA SER A 478 30.70 14.76 -3.97
C SER A 478 30.22 14.74 -2.52
N TYR A 479 28.98 14.34 -2.23
CA TYR A 479 28.39 14.40 -0.89
C TYR A 479 28.06 13.03 -0.30
N ILE A 480 28.05 12.00 -1.14
CA ILE A 480 27.87 10.59 -0.76
C ILE A 480 29.19 9.89 -1.07
N ASP A 481 29.88 9.38 -0.05
CA ASP A 481 31.13 8.65 -0.26
C ASP A 481 30.91 7.24 -0.84
N ASP A 482 32.01 6.54 -1.18
CA ASP A 482 31.97 5.21 -1.79
C ASP A 482 31.30 4.14 -0.91
N ASN A 483 31.13 4.41 0.40
CA ASN A 483 30.43 3.54 1.35
C ASN A 483 29.00 4.02 1.64
N GLY A 484 28.48 4.98 0.86
CA GLY A 484 27.16 5.56 1.08
C GLY A 484 27.09 6.52 2.27
N LYS A 485 28.21 7.02 2.80
CA LYS A 485 28.20 7.94 3.94
C LYS A 485 27.95 9.37 3.51
N VAL A 486 27.06 10.05 4.23
CA VAL A 486 26.81 11.49 4.19
C VAL A 486 27.09 12.08 5.57
N ILE A 487 27.86 13.17 5.61
CA ILE A 487 28.26 13.81 6.87
C ILE A 487 27.65 15.21 6.94
N LEU A 488 26.93 15.46 8.03
CA LEU A 488 26.32 16.75 8.36
C LEU A 488 26.98 17.33 9.61
N LEU A 489 27.03 18.65 9.70
CA LEU A 489 27.61 19.36 10.83
C LEU A 489 26.82 20.62 11.15
N VAL A 490 26.51 20.85 12.42
CA VAL A 490 26.03 22.14 12.92
C VAL A 490 27.07 22.72 13.86
N VAL A 491 27.37 24.00 13.69
CA VAL A 491 28.40 24.71 14.48
C VAL A 491 27.87 26.06 14.92
N GLN A 492 28.07 26.38 16.19
CA GLN A 492 27.69 27.68 16.75
C GLN A 492 28.51 28.82 16.12
N ASN A 493 27.94 30.04 16.07
CA ASN A 493 28.60 31.21 15.47
C ASN A 493 29.71 31.87 16.33
N LYS A 494 29.71 31.66 17.64
CA LYS A 494 30.63 32.24 18.63
C LYS A 494 31.71 31.24 19.04
N ASN A 495 32.92 31.76 19.14
CA ASN A 495 34.02 31.07 19.78
C ASN A 495 33.99 31.34 21.30
N GLY A 496 33.89 30.29 22.10
CA GLY A 496 33.92 30.30 23.56
C GLY A 496 32.63 30.78 24.23
N GLY A 497 32.20 30.09 25.29
CA GLY A 497 30.89 30.28 25.89
C GLY A 497 29.79 30.11 24.85
N SER A 498 29.90 29.03 24.06
CA SER A 498 29.02 28.66 22.96
C SER A 498 28.23 27.42 23.35
N THR A 499 26.95 27.37 22.99
CA THR A 499 26.07 26.23 23.23
C THR A 499 25.32 25.88 21.95
N ILE A 500 25.30 24.60 21.61
CA ILE A 500 24.41 24.03 20.59
C ILE A 500 23.43 23.09 21.27
N GLU A 501 22.16 23.22 20.88
CA GLU A 501 21.06 22.37 21.29
C GLU A 501 20.38 21.81 20.04
N THR A 502 20.47 20.51 19.82
CA THR A 502 19.79 19.82 18.70
C THR A 502 18.57 19.07 19.20
N ASP A 503 17.44 19.28 18.53
CA ASP A 503 16.16 18.63 18.82
C ASP A 503 15.86 17.52 17.79
N TYR A 504 16.21 17.76 16.53
CA TYR A 504 15.99 16.78 15.46
C TYR A 504 16.94 16.97 14.29
N VAL A 505 17.31 15.87 13.64
CA VAL A 505 18.09 15.86 12.41
C VAL A 505 17.62 14.74 11.50
N LYS A 506 17.52 15.01 10.20
CA LYS A 506 17.21 14.00 9.19
C LYS A 506 17.94 14.24 7.88
N LEU A 507 18.09 13.16 7.12
CA LEU A 507 18.52 13.15 5.74
C LEU A 507 17.42 12.48 4.90
N GLU A 508 16.84 13.22 3.96
CA GLU A 508 15.94 12.67 2.96
C GLU A 508 16.73 12.40 1.68
N VAL A 509 16.59 11.21 1.11
CA VAL A 509 17.20 10.79 -0.14
C VAL A 509 16.09 10.47 -1.13
N VAL A 510 16.14 11.06 -2.31
CA VAL A 510 15.22 10.75 -3.40
C VAL A 510 15.99 10.07 -4.52
N ARG A 511 15.54 8.89 -4.95
CA ARG A 511 16.12 8.16 -6.08
C ARG A 511 15.59 8.68 -7.41
N LYS A 512 16.41 8.56 -8.46
CA LYS A 512 15.99 8.80 -9.84
C LYS A 512 14.88 7.82 -10.24
N LEU A 513 14.04 8.25 -11.18
CA LEU A 513 13.06 7.39 -11.83
C LEU A 513 13.74 6.40 -12.78
#